data_AF-A0A9P6DRG6-F1
#
_entry.id   AF-A0A9P6DRG6-F1
#
_cell.length_a   1.000
_cell.length_b   1.000
_cell.length_c   1.000
_cell.angle_alpha   90.00
_cell.angle_beta   90.00
_cell.angle_gamma   90.00
#
_symmetry.space_group_name_H-M   'P 1'
#
loop_
_entity.id
_entity.type
_entity.pdbx_description
1 polymer ?
#
loop_
_entity_poly.entity_id
_entity_poly.type
_entity_poly.pdbx_seq_one_letter_code
_entity_poly.pdbx_strand_id
1 'polypeptide(L)'
;MTNGIVRDERCFYMESDQTFMRQLASQAQFEILRSEAWDLSATETVVIKEAALRQQQKGWDNVRPALSATVRIWILNAHLSQGLGQYGQAVGLYRRAIAVLDWGRKEWHKFSRKERGAIFDTTFVRGVRVLYGNTLVRAYEQTMDDKSQPYSLREIIELADRIQADCRDRPVKTTAASGKPASPVFILSSQKYPEGKARMCRAYYFLQLGKKKIMDGQDRAEAYRDLRLSANEYQNARGFFPPDDEYYSICIVNTLEALFMAKTPLRETSAIITDLRASWTAASRIWAYSSFATGGGKAKVERLFQFQDNALKAVADKAGALGDRIVPGRLGDRIL
;
A
#
# COMPACT_ATOMS: atom_id res chain seq x y z
N MET A 1 -4.93 -8.21 -18.61
CA MET A 1 -3.64 -7.53 -18.35
C MET A 1 -3.39 -7.26 -16.86
N THR A 2 -4.17 -6.46 -16.14
CA THR A 2 -3.77 -5.94 -14.80
C THR A 2 -4.30 -6.69 -13.56
N ASN A 3 -5.04 -7.79 -13.70
CA ASN A 3 -5.71 -8.42 -12.54
C ASN A 3 -4.73 -8.93 -11.47
N GLY A 4 -3.53 -9.38 -11.86
CA GLY A 4 -2.48 -9.79 -10.92
C GLY A 4 -2.04 -8.62 -10.05
N ILE A 5 -1.57 -7.54 -10.69
CA ILE A 5 -1.13 -6.29 -10.04
C ILE A 5 -2.22 -5.70 -9.13
N VAL A 6 -3.49 -5.69 -9.57
CA VAL A 6 -4.60 -5.15 -8.77
C VAL A 6 -4.89 -6.00 -7.52
N ARG A 7 -4.58 -7.30 -7.55
CA ARG A 7 -4.71 -8.19 -6.37
C ARG A 7 -3.51 -8.07 -5.45
N ASP A 8 -2.32 -8.00 -6.02
CA ASP A 8 -1.06 -7.86 -5.31
C ASP A 8 -0.02 -7.24 -6.25
N GLU A 9 0.51 -6.06 -5.90
CA GLU A 9 1.52 -5.36 -6.69
C GLU A 9 2.81 -6.15 -6.85
N ARG A 10 3.06 -7.14 -5.99
CA ARG A 10 4.22 -8.02 -6.04
C ARG A 10 4.08 -9.09 -7.11
N CYS A 11 2.88 -9.29 -7.67
CA CYS A 11 2.64 -10.13 -8.85
C CYS A 11 3.06 -9.43 -10.15
N PHE A 12 4.26 -8.86 -10.17
CA PHE A 12 4.88 -8.25 -11.33
C PHE A 12 6.39 -8.48 -11.28
N TYR A 13 6.94 -8.96 -12.40
CA TYR A 13 8.36 -9.13 -12.60
C TYR A 13 8.67 -8.76 -14.06
N MET A 14 9.73 -8.00 -14.24
CA MET A 14 10.32 -7.77 -15.56
C MET A 14 11.84 -7.79 -15.40
N GLU A 15 12.51 -8.38 -16.38
CA GLU A 15 13.95 -8.18 -16.52
C GLU A 15 14.19 -6.73 -16.99
N SER A 16 15.39 -6.18 -16.78
CA SER A 16 15.72 -4.80 -17.16
C SER A 16 15.87 -4.60 -18.68
N ASP A 17 15.14 -5.37 -19.50
CA ASP A 17 15.23 -5.31 -20.94
C ASP A 17 14.31 -4.21 -21.51
N GLN A 18 14.79 -3.54 -22.55
CA GLN A 18 13.95 -2.59 -23.29
C GLN A 18 12.88 -3.30 -24.13
N THR A 19 12.94 -4.62 -24.24
CA THR A 19 12.02 -5.43 -25.05
C THR A 19 10.65 -5.49 -24.41
N PHE A 20 10.56 -5.72 -23.10
CA PHE A 20 9.31 -5.73 -22.37
C PHE A 20 8.57 -4.40 -22.52
N MET A 21 9.26 -3.27 -22.32
CA MET A 21 8.65 -1.94 -22.44
C MET A 21 8.13 -1.66 -23.86
N ARG A 22 8.87 -2.07 -24.90
CA ARG A 22 8.43 -1.94 -26.30
C ARG A 22 7.21 -2.81 -26.58
N GLN A 23 7.25 -4.09 -26.20
CA GLN A 23 6.13 -5.02 -26.38
C GLN A 23 4.89 -4.54 -25.64
N LEU A 24 5.07 -4.00 -24.43
CA LEU A 24 3.98 -3.45 -23.67
C LEU A 24 3.35 -2.23 -24.35
N ALA A 25 4.17 -1.31 -24.89
CA ALA A 25 3.67 -0.18 -25.65
C ALA A 25 2.88 -0.63 -26.88
N SER A 26 3.39 -1.62 -27.63
CA SER A 26 2.67 -2.23 -28.76
C SER A 26 1.36 -2.89 -28.34
N GLN A 27 1.35 -3.63 -27.22
CA GLN A 27 0.12 -4.24 -26.70
C GLN A 27 -0.90 -3.17 -26.29
N ALA A 28 -0.48 -2.11 -25.60
CA ALA A 28 -1.36 -1.02 -25.20
C ALA A 28 -1.97 -0.32 -26.44
N GLN A 29 -1.16 -0.06 -27.46
CA GLN A 29 -1.65 0.52 -28.73
C GLN A 29 -2.63 -0.41 -29.43
N PHE A 30 -2.36 -1.72 -29.47
CA PHE A 30 -3.29 -2.69 -30.04
C PHE A 30 -4.64 -2.70 -29.31
N GLU A 31 -4.65 -2.72 -27.97
CA GLU A 31 -5.88 -2.68 -27.17
C GLU A 31 -6.64 -1.37 -27.39
N ILE A 32 -5.94 -0.23 -27.50
CA ILE A 32 -6.51 1.07 -27.83
C ILE A 32 -7.21 1.01 -29.18
N LEU A 33 -6.52 0.58 -30.25
CA LEU A 33 -7.09 0.52 -31.59
C LEU A 33 -8.26 -0.46 -31.67
N ARG A 34 -8.12 -1.65 -31.07
CA ARG A 34 -9.13 -2.71 -31.13
C ARG A 34 -10.42 -2.35 -30.40
N SER A 35 -10.32 -1.68 -29.26
CA SER A 35 -11.50 -1.30 -28.46
C SER A 35 -11.96 0.14 -28.70
N GLU A 36 -11.26 0.87 -29.57
CA GLU A 36 -11.34 2.33 -29.71
C GLU A 36 -11.25 3.01 -28.33
N ALA A 37 -10.33 2.54 -27.48
CA ALA A 37 -10.12 3.10 -26.15
C ALA A 37 -9.43 4.46 -26.22
N TRP A 38 -9.48 5.19 -25.10
CA TRP A 38 -8.73 6.41 -24.91
C TRP A 38 -7.29 6.10 -24.52
N ASP A 39 -6.35 6.87 -25.07
CA ASP A 39 -4.92 6.72 -24.83
C ASP A 39 -4.46 7.35 -23.49
N LEU A 40 -3.14 7.38 -23.27
CA LEU A 40 -2.54 7.94 -22.04
C LEU A 40 -2.66 9.47 -21.92
N SER A 41 -2.88 10.16 -23.03
CA SER A 41 -3.04 11.62 -23.04
C SER A 41 -4.43 12.04 -22.54
N ALA A 42 -5.43 11.17 -22.67
CA ALA A 42 -6.79 11.43 -22.24
C ALA A 42 -6.89 11.68 -20.73
N THR A 43 -7.72 12.66 -20.38
CA THR A 43 -8.11 12.96 -18.99
C THR A 43 -9.37 12.19 -18.61
N GLU A 44 -9.59 11.98 -17.32
CA GLU A 44 -10.80 11.38 -16.77
C GLU A 44 -12.06 12.12 -17.22
N THR A 45 -12.02 13.45 -17.33
CA THR A 45 -13.17 14.27 -17.76
C THR A 45 -13.56 13.97 -19.21
N VAL A 46 -12.56 13.86 -20.10
CA VAL A 46 -12.78 13.49 -21.51
C VAL A 46 -13.36 12.08 -21.58
N VAL A 47 -12.74 11.12 -20.89
CA VAL A 47 -13.21 9.72 -20.86
C VAL A 47 -14.65 9.62 -20.35
N ILE A 48 -14.99 10.28 -19.25
CA ILE A 48 -16.33 10.25 -18.66
C ILE A 48 -17.38 10.79 -19.64
N LYS A 49 -17.11 11.97 -20.23
CA LYS A 49 -18.03 12.63 -21.16
C LYS A 49 -18.25 11.79 -22.42
N GLU A 50 -17.17 11.32 -23.03
CA GLU A 50 -17.24 10.56 -24.28
C GLU A 50 -17.78 9.15 -24.04
N ALA A 51 -17.49 8.51 -22.91
CA ALA A 51 -18.06 7.22 -22.57
C ALA A 51 -19.58 7.29 -22.40
N ALA A 52 -20.10 8.32 -21.74
CA ALA A 52 -21.54 8.52 -21.62
C ALA A 52 -22.22 8.70 -22.98
N LEU A 53 -21.64 9.52 -23.86
CA LEU A 53 -22.16 9.73 -25.22
C LEU A 53 -22.09 8.43 -26.04
N ARG A 54 -20.96 7.74 -25.98
CA ARG A 54 -20.72 6.48 -26.69
C ARG A 54 -21.68 5.38 -26.24
N GLN A 55 -21.99 5.32 -24.95
CA GLN A 55 -23.01 4.40 -24.43
C GLN A 55 -24.38 4.67 -25.07
N GLN A 56 -24.78 5.93 -25.16
CA GLN A 56 -26.09 6.31 -25.74
C GLN A 56 -26.17 6.00 -27.23
N GLN A 57 -25.07 6.20 -27.97
CA GLN A 57 -25.05 6.07 -29.42
C GLN A 57 -24.78 4.64 -29.91
N LYS A 58 -23.83 3.94 -29.29
CA LYS A 58 -23.29 2.65 -29.77
C LYS A 58 -23.60 1.49 -28.82
N GLY A 59 -24.23 1.77 -27.68
CA GLY A 59 -24.61 0.75 -26.72
C GLY A 59 -23.44 0.21 -25.88
N TRP A 60 -23.80 -0.73 -25.01
CA TRP A 60 -22.93 -1.16 -23.92
C TRP A 60 -21.74 -2.03 -24.38
N ASP A 61 -21.96 -2.89 -25.37
CA ASP A 61 -20.91 -3.76 -25.90
C ASP A 61 -19.76 -3.00 -26.56
N ASN A 62 -19.98 -1.74 -26.92
CA ASN A 62 -18.98 -0.87 -27.50
C ASN A 62 -18.21 -0.05 -26.43
N VAL A 63 -18.90 0.55 -25.46
CA VAL A 63 -18.24 1.38 -24.42
C VAL A 63 -17.51 0.55 -23.35
N ARG A 64 -18.04 -0.62 -22.97
CA ARG A 64 -17.46 -1.47 -21.92
C ARG A 64 -16.01 -1.90 -22.21
N PRO A 65 -15.68 -2.46 -23.40
CA PRO A 65 -14.30 -2.83 -23.70
C PRO A 65 -13.37 -1.62 -23.74
N ALA A 66 -13.82 -0.48 -24.26
CA ALA A 66 -13.04 0.75 -24.30
C ALA A 66 -12.65 1.24 -22.90
N LEU A 67 -13.62 1.35 -21.99
CA LEU A 67 -13.37 1.72 -20.60
C LEU A 67 -12.44 0.72 -19.90
N SER A 68 -12.64 -0.58 -20.15
CA SER A 68 -11.79 -1.62 -19.58
C SER A 68 -10.34 -1.51 -20.07
N ALA A 69 -10.12 -1.26 -21.36
CA ALA A 69 -8.78 -1.08 -21.90
C ALA A 69 -8.12 0.19 -21.32
N THR A 70 -8.78 1.35 -21.38
CA THR A 70 -8.25 2.62 -20.88
C THR A 70 -7.85 2.55 -19.40
N VAL A 71 -8.77 2.10 -18.52
CA VAL A 71 -8.49 2.02 -17.08
C VAL A 71 -7.32 1.08 -16.80
N ARG A 72 -7.24 -0.06 -17.49
CA ARG A 72 -6.16 -1.03 -17.29
C ARG A 72 -4.82 -0.51 -17.82
N ILE A 73 -4.82 0.23 -18.92
CA ILE A 73 -3.63 0.88 -19.46
C ILE A 73 -3.11 1.93 -18.47
N TRP A 74 -3.98 2.77 -17.91
CA TRP A 74 -3.58 3.72 -16.86
C TRP A 74 -3.01 3.04 -15.63
N ILE A 75 -3.65 1.99 -15.09
CA ILE A 75 -3.16 1.25 -13.93
C ILE A 75 -1.77 0.66 -14.18
N LEU A 76 -1.56 0.05 -15.34
CA LEU A 76 -0.28 -0.58 -15.65
C LEU A 76 0.84 0.45 -15.81
N ASN A 77 0.58 1.55 -16.52
CA ASN A 77 1.55 2.63 -16.66
C ASN A 77 1.82 3.30 -15.31
N ALA A 78 0.82 3.49 -14.45
CA ALA A 78 1.00 4.01 -13.11
C ALA A 78 1.93 3.12 -12.26
N HIS A 79 1.73 1.80 -12.34
CA HIS A 79 2.57 0.82 -11.64
C HIS A 79 4.03 0.87 -12.12
N LEU A 80 4.25 0.98 -13.44
CA LEU A 80 5.60 1.11 -14.02
C LEU A 80 6.26 2.43 -13.65
N SER A 81 5.56 3.56 -13.80
CA SER A 81 6.05 4.87 -13.39
C SER A 81 6.45 4.87 -11.91
N GLN A 82 5.67 4.23 -11.03
CA GLN A 82 6.04 4.07 -9.63
C GLN A 82 7.35 3.27 -9.47
N GLY A 83 7.51 2.15 -10.19
CA GLY A 83 8.74 1.34 -10.16
C GLY A 83 9.98 2.11 -10.63
N LEU A 84 9.80 3.07 -11.54
CA LEU A 84 10.84 3.97 -12.05
C LEU A 84 11.06 5.23 -11.20
N GLY A 85 10.36 5.36 -10.07
CA GLY A 85 10.45 6.55 -9.20
C GLY A 85 9.72 7.79 -9.73
N GLN A 86 8.91 7.66 -10.78
CA GLN A 86 8.13 8.75 -11.40
C GLN A 86 6.77 8.91 -10.70
N TYR A 87 6.79 9.24 -9.41
CA TYR A 87 5.59 9.23 -8.57
C TYR A 87 4.50 10.22 -9.01
N GLY A 88 4.87 11.40 -9.55
CA GLY A 88 3.88 12.38 -10.03
C GLY A 88 3.01 11.83 -11.16
N GLN A 89 3.64 11.12 -12.11
CA GLN A 89 2.93 10.45 -13.19
C GLN A 89 2.06 9.29 -12.66
N ALA A 90 2.60 8.47 -11.76
CA ALA A 90 1.89 7.35 -11.16
C ALA A 90 0.63 7.81 -10.40
N VAL A 91 0.77 8.83 -9.53
CA VAL A 91 -0.34 9.44 -8.79
C VAL A 91 -1.39 10.00 -9.74
N GLY A 92 -0.98 10.73 -10.79
CA GLY A 92 -1.88 11.27 -11.79
C GLY A 92 -2.72 10.18 -12.47
N LEU A 93 -2.07 9.12 -12.95
CA LEU A 93 -2.75 8.01 -13.63
C LEU A 93 -3.70 7.23 -12.71
N TYR A 94 -3.32 6.97 -11.45
CA TYR A 94 -4.22 6.33 -10.49
C TYR A 94 -5.43 7.21 -10.15
N ARG A 95 -5.25 8.53 -9.98
CA ARG A 95 -6.37 9.47 -9.77
C ARG A 95 -7.35 9.42 -10.93
N ARG A 96 -6.86 9.46 -12.17
CA ARG A 96 -7.71 9.34 -13.37
C ARG A 96 -8.50 8.04 -13.39
N ALA A 97 -7.83 6.91 -13.12
CA ALA A 97 -8.46 5.60 -13.07
C ALA A 97 -9.55 5.55 -11.99
N ILE A 98 -9.26 6.02 -10.77
CA ILE A 98 -10.23 6.04 -9.67
C ILE A 98 -11.42 6.94 -10.00
N ALA A 99 -11.20 8.11 -10.61
CA ALA A 99 -12.29 9.01 -10.99
C ALA A 99 -13.27 8.36 -11.97
N VAL A 100 -12.77 7.70 -13.02
CA VAL A 100 -13.61 6.95 -13.97
C VAL A 100 -14.32 5.78 -13.29
N LEU A 101 -13.63 5.05 -12.40
CA LEU A 101 -14.21 3.92 -11.67
C LEU A 101 -15.32 4.36 -10.71
N ASP A 102 -15.13 5.46 -9.98
CA ASP A 102 -16.11 6.01 -9.06
C ASP A 102 -17.31 6.59 -9.80
N TRP A 103 -17.09 7.29 -10.91
CA TRP A 103 -18.17 7.73 -11.79
C TRP A 103 -18.97 6.53 -12.32
N GLY A 104 -18.33 5.55 -12.95
CA GLY A 104 -19.03 4.41 -13.54
C GLY A 104 -19.77 3.55 -12.50
N ARG A 105 -19.27 3.45 -11.26
CA ARG A 105 -20.00 2.79 -10.16
C ARG A 105 -21.26 3.56 -9.75
N LYS A 106 -21.26 4.89 -9.84
CA LYS A 106 -22.44 5.73 -9.55
C LYS A 106 -23.45 5.67 -10.70
N GLU A 107 -22.97 5.88 -11.92
CA GLU A 107 -23.81 5.91 -13.12
C GLU A 107 -24.52 4.57 -13.35
N TRP A 108 -23.76 3.48 -13.26
CA TRP A 108 -24.26 2.14 -13.61
C TRP A 108 -24.48 1.25 -12.38
N HIS A 109 -24.87 1.84 -11.25
CA HIS A 109 -25.12 1.08 -10.01
C HIS A 109 -26.23 0.02 -10.16
N LYS A 110 -27.20 0.25 -11.05
CA LYS A 110 -28.34 -0.66 -11.31
C LYS A 110 -28.03 -1.81 -12.27
N PHE A 111 -26.94 -1.72 -13.04
CA PHE A 111 -26.57 -2.74 -14.00
C PHE A 111 -25.97 -3.95 -13.29
N SER A 112 -26.25 -5.15 -13.83
CA SER A 112 -25.64 -6.36 -13.32
C SER A 112 -24.12 -6.32 -13.50
N ARG A 113 -23.39 -7.14 -12.74
CA ARG A 113 -21.94 -7.30 -12.89
C ARG A 113 -21.55 -7.68 -14.32
N LYS A 114 -22.32 -8.58 -14.96
CA LYS A 114 -22.05 -9.06 -16.32
C LYS A 114 -22.18 -7.94 -17.35
N GLU A 115 -23.18 -7.09 -17.16
CA GLU A 115 -23.35 -5.89 -17.97
C GLU A 115 -22.25 -4.92 -17.62
N ARG A 116 -22.30 -4.25 -16.45
CA ARG A 116 -21.38 -3.18 -16.04
C ARG A 116 -19.90 -3.50 -16.26
N GLY A 117 -19.50 -4.74 -16.10
CA GLY A 117 -18.13 -5.18 -16.36
C GLY A 117 -17.26 -5.16 -15.10
N ALA A 118 -16.27 -6.05 -15.11
CA ALA A 118 -15.51 -6.41 -13.91
C ALA A 118 -14.63 -5.29 -13.34
N ILE A 119 -14.29 -4.27 -14.13
CA ILE A 119 -13.48 -3.14 -13.65
C ILE A 119 -14.23 -2.32 -12.59
N PHE A 120 -15.56 -2.29 -12.64
CA PHE A 120 -16.38 -1.57 -11.66
C PHE A 120 -16.77 -2.44 -10.46
N ASP A 121 -16.26 -3.67 -10.38
CA ASP A 121 -16.47 -4.50 -9.21
C ASP A 121 -15.80 -3.90 -7.99
N THR A 122 -16.44 -4.04 -6.84
CA THR A 122 -15.93 -3.58 -5.55
C THR A 122 -14.48 -4.02 -5.32
N THR A 123 -14.17 -5.29 -5.57
CA THR A 123 -12.82 -5.84 -5.33
C THR A 123 -11.77 -5.26 -6.28
N PHE A 124 -12.15 -4.94 -7.53
CA PHE A 124 -11.23 -4.29 -8.47
C PHE A 124 -10.94 -2.85 -8.05
N VAL A 125 -11.99 -2.05 -7.78
CA VAL A 125 -11.82 -0.66 -7.36
C VAL A 125 -11.07 -0.56 -6.04
N ARG A 126 -11.34 -1.47 -5.10
CA ARG A 126 -10.59 -1.58 -3.85
C ARG A 126 -9.10 -1.84 -4.09
N GLY A 127 -8.76 -2.80 -4.96
CA GLY A 127 -7.36 -3.06 -5.33
C GLY A 127 -6.67 -1.84 -5.94
N VAL A 128 -7.34 -1.12 -6.85
CA VAL A 128 -6.79 0.11 -7.45
C VAL A 128 -6.55 1.20 -6.40
N ARG A 129 -7.46 1.36 -5.43
CA ARG A 129 -7.27 2.31 -4.31
C ARG A 129 -6.11 1.93 -3.40
N VAL A 130 -5.89 0.63 -3.16
CA VAL A 130 -4.73 0.14 -2.41
C VAL A 130 -3.43 0.47 -3.12
N LEU A 131 -3.35 0.20 -4.44
CA LEU A 131 -2.19 0.57 -5.25
C LEU A 131 -1.93 2.08 -5.16
N TYR A 132 -2.97 2.87 -5.29
CA TYR A 132 -2.89 4.33 -5.20
C TYR A 132 -2.39 4.81 -3.84
N GLY A 133 -2.88 4.23 -2.73
CA GLY A 133 -2.43 4.58 -1.38
C GLY A 133 -0.96 4.26 -1.16
N ASN A 134 -0.50 3.10 -1.63
CA ASN A 134 0.91 2.74 -1.59
C ASN A 134 1.77 3.72 -2.41
N THR A 135 1.29 4.14 -3.58
CA THR A 135 1.97 5.17 -4.39
C THR A 135 2.03 6.51 -3.67
N LEU A 136 0.94 6.97 -3.05
CA LEU A 136 0.90 8.23 -2.31
C LEU A 136 1.88 8.25 -1.14
N VAL A 137 1.96 7.17 -0.36
CA VAL A 137 2.93 7.05 0.75
C VAL A 137 4.36 7.23 0.22
N ARG A 138 4.74 6.47 -0.82
CA ARG A 138 6.08 6.57 -1.41
C ARG A 138 6.36 7.93 -2.05
N ALA A 139 5.36 8.50 -2.71
CA ALA A 139 5.45 9.82 -3.32
C ALA A 139 5.74 10.90 -2.25
N TYR A 140 5.00 10.85 -1.14
CA TYR A 140 5.20 11.72 0.01
C TYR A 140 6.61 11.57 0.60
N GLU A 141 7.08 10.32 0.80
CA GLU A 141 8.42 10.03 1.32
C GLU A 141 9.53 10.66 0.47
N GLN A 142 9.40 10.61 -0.86
CA GLN A 142 10.41 11.16 -1.76
C GLN A 142 10.42 12.68 -1.85
N THR A 143 9.30 13.34 -1.52
CA THR A 143 9.18 14.79 -1.56
C THR A 143 9.13 15.41 -0.18
N MET A 144 9.54 14.70 0.88
CA MET A 144 9.52 15.23 2.25
C MET A 144 10.34 16.50 2.42
N ASP A 145 11.45 16.62 1.71
CA ASP A 145 12.34 17.79 1.75
C ASP A 145 11.96 18.88 0.72
N ASP A 146 10.95 18.63 -0.11
CA ASP A 146 10.46 19.59 -1.09
C ASP A 146 9.53 20.61 -0.41
N LYS A 147 9.87 21.90 -0.52
CA LYS A 147 9.08 23.01 0.01
C LYS A 147 7.65 23.04 -0.54
N SER A 148 7.43 22.53 -1.75
CA SER A 148 6.12 22.50 -2.38
C SER A 148 5.22 21.39 -1.85
N GLN A 149 5.80 20.33 -1.25
CA GLN A 149 5.16 19.09 -0.80
C GLN A 149 3.82 18.80 -1.54
N PRO A 150 3.88 18.29 -2.78
CA PRO A 150 2.71 18.20 -3.65
C PRO A 150 1.71 17.11 -3.22
N TYR A 151 2.08 16.26 -2.25
CA TYR A 151 1.23 15.17 -1.75
C TYR A 151 0.84 15.43 -0.30
N SER A 152 -0.44 15.22 0.01
CA SER A 152 -0.98 15.53 1.33
C SER A 152 -1.12 14.29 2.20
N LEU A 153 -0.65 14.35 3.44
CA LEU A 153 -0.97 13.36 4.48
C LEU A 153 -2.48 13.18 4.65
N ARG A 154 -3.26 14.26 4.47
CA ARG A 154 -4.72 14.21 4.54
C ARG A 154 -5.32 13.28 3.48
N GLU A 155 -4.78 13.31 2.26
CA GLU A 155 -5.25 12.45 1.18
C GLU A 155 -4.97 10.97 1.48
N ILE A 156 -3.82 10.66 2.10
CA ILE A 156 -3.46 9.29 2.51
C ILE A 156 -4.46 8.76 3.54
N ILE A 157 -4.78 9.54 4.58
CA ILE A 157 -5.72 9.09 5.63
C ILE A 157 -7.16 8.99 5.10
N GLU A 158 -7.62 9.96 4.29
CA GLU A 158 -8.95 9.89 3.69
C GLU A 158 -9.10 8.68 2.76
N LEU A 159 -8.06 8.33 2.02
CA LEU A 159 -8.05 7.13 1.18
C LEU A 159 -8.08 5.84 2.02
N ALA A 160 -7.31 5.79 3.11
CA ALA A 160 -7.32 4.67 4.05
C ALA A 160 -8.72 4.44 4.62
N ASP A 161 -9.38 5.50 5.09
CA ASP A 161 -10.73 5.44 5.64
C ASP A 161 -11.75 4.97 4.59
N ARG A 162 -11.62 5.44 3.34
CA ARG A 162 -12.47 4.97 2.22
C ARG A 162 -12.28 3.49 1.92
N ILE A 163 -11.05 2.97 1.98
CA ILE A 163 -10.78 1.53 1.77
C ILE A 163 -11.38 0.72 2.90
N GLN A 164 -11.21 1.14 4.16
CA GLN A 164 -11.78 0.45 5.32
C GLN A 164 -13.31 0.45 5.30
N ALA A 165 -13.93 1.59 5.00
CA ALA A 165 -15.38 1.69 4.84
C ALA A 165 -15.88 0.76 3.73
N ASP A 166 -15.22 0.74 2.55
CA ASP A 166 -15.61 -0.19 1.47
C ASP A 166 -15.44 -1.66 1.88
N CYS A 167 -14.40 -2.01 2.64
CA CYS A 167 -14.20 -3.37 3.18
C CYS A 167 -15.29 -3.79 4.17
N ARG A 168 -15.71 -2.88 5.05
CA ARG A 168 -16.76 -3.11 6.06
C ARG A 168 -18.15 -3.17 5.43
N ASP A 169 -18.46 -2.20 4.59
CA ASP A 169 -19.81 -2.01 4.04
C ASP A 169 -20.10 -2.97 2.88
N ARG A 170 -19.04 -3.51 2.24
CA ARG A 170 -19.12 -4.43 1.11
C ARG A 170 -18.15 -5.60 1.29
N PRO A 171 -18.35 -6.45 2.32
CA PRO A 171 -17.43 -7.54 2.60
C PRO A 171 -17.44 -8.56 1.46
N VAL A 172 -16.27 -9.15 1.20
CA VAL A 172 -16.17 -10.28 0.27
C VAL A 172 -16.95 -11.46 0.83
N LYS A 173 -17.83 -12.05 0.01
CA LYS A 173 -18.59 -13.25 0.40
C LYS A 173 -17.64 -14.43 0.60
N THR A 174 -17.77 -15.10 1.74
CA THR A 174 -16.98 -16.30 2.10
C THR A 174 -17.46 -17.56 1.39
N THR A 175 -18.62 -17.51 0.75
CA THR A 175 -19.18 -18.57 -0.10
C THR A 175 -19.44 -18.05 -1.51
N ALA A 176 -19.04 -18.83 -2.50
CA ALA A 176 -19.35 -18.60 -3.90
C ALA A 176 -20.85 -18.84 -4.16
N ALA A 177 -21.37 -18.33 -5.29
CA ALA A 177 -22.76 -18.58 -5.70
C ALA A 177 -23.07 -20.09 -5.89
N SER A 178 -22.04 -20.91 -6.10
CA SER A 178 -22.13 -22.38 -6.17
C SER A 178 -22.22 -23.08 -4.81
N GLY A 179 -22.27 -22.34 -3.70
CA GLY A 179 -22.24 -22.87 -2.34
C GLY A 179 -20.85 -23.30 -1.85
N LYS A 180 -19.84 -23.31 -2.72
CA LYS A 180 -18.46 -23.65 -2.34
C LYS A 180 -17.80 -22.52 -1.54
N PRO A 181 -16.92 -22.81 -0.58
CA PRO A 181 -16.10 -21.78 0.08
C PRO A 181 -15.32 -20.94 -0.94
N ALA A 182 -15.25 -19.64 -0.70
CA ALA A 182 -14.40 -18.76 -1.50
C ALA A 182 -12.93 -19.14 -1.30
N SER A 183 -12.15 -19.05 -2.39
CA SER A 183 -10.71 -19.34 -2.33
C SER A 183 -10.03 -18.45 -1.27
N PRO A 184 -9.18 -19.00 -0.39
CA PRO A 184 -8.41 -18.21 0.57
C PRO A 184 -7.64 -17.07 -0.10
N VAL A 185 -7.06 -17.31 -1.29
CA VAL A 185 -6.33 -16.30 -2.06
C VAL A 185 -7.22 -15.12 -2.46
N PHE A 186 -8.49 -15.40 -2.79
CA PHE A 186 -9.44 -14.35 -3.13
C PHE A 186 -9.81 -13.51 -1.91
N ILE A 187 -10.04 -14.15 -0.75
CA ILE A 187 -10.33 -13.46 0.51
C ILE A 187 -9.13 -12.61 0.94
N LEU A 188 -7.91 -13.16 0.87
CA LEU A 188 -6.69 -12.43 1.23
C LEU A 188 -6.50 -11.19 0.34
N SER A 189 -6.44 -11.38 -0.99
CA SER A 189 -6.19 -10.28 -1.93
C SER A 189 -7.32 -9.25 -2.02
N SER A 190 -8.58 -9.66 -1.81
CA SER A 190 -9.73 -8.78 -2.03
C SER A 190 -10.35 -8.22 -0.75
N GLN A 191 -10.03 -8.75 0.43
CA GLN A 191 -10.53 -8.25 1.73
C GLN A 191 -9.38 -7.96 2.68
N LYS A 192 -8.62 -8.99 3.08
CA LYS A 192 -7.66 -8.86 4.20
C LYS A 192 -6.51 -7.91 3.87
N TYR A 193 -5.87 -8.07 2.72
CA TYR A 193 -4.73 -7.24 2.33
C TYR A 193 -5.14 -5.77 2.14
N PRO A 194 -6.27 -5.45 1.50
CA PRO A 194 -6.79 -4.09 1.50
C PRO A 194 -7.02 -3.49 2.90
N GLU A 195 -7.60 -4.23 3.84
CA GLU A 195 -7.81 -3.77 5.22
C GLU A 195 -6.47 -3.51 5.93
N GLY A 196 -5.52 -4.45 5.81
CA GLY A 196 -4.18 -4.32 6.38
C GLY A 196 -3.42 -3.13 5.80
N LYS A 197 -3.42 -2.96 4.47
CA LYS A 197 -2.73 -1.85 3.79
C LYS A 197 -3.37 -0.49 4.07
N ALA A 198 -4.69 -0.43 4.23
CA ALA A 198 -5.36 0.79 4.70
C ALA A 198 -4.91 1.17 6.12
N ARG A 199 -4.80 0.19 7.03
CA ARG A 199 -4.23 0.43 8.36
C ARG A 199 -2.77 0.87 8.31
N MET A 200 -1.96 0.31 7.42
CA MET A 200 -0.58 0.77 7.21
C MET A 200 -0.53 2.23 6.74
N CYS A 201 -1.42 2.65 5.85
CA CYS A 201 -1.52 4.06 5.42
C CYS A 201 -1.92 4.99 6.59
N ARG A 202 -2.87 4.56 7.42
CA ARG A 202 -3.27 5.28 8.64
C ARG A 202 -2.15 5.35 9.67
N ALA A 203 -1.42 4.27 9.86
CA ALA A 203 -0.26 4.23 10.73
C ALA A 203 0.84 5.19 10.25
N TYR A 204 1.06 5.25 8.93
CA TYR A 204 1.99 6.19 8.30
C TYR A 204 1.59 7.64 8.53
N TYR A 205 0.29 7.98 8.40
CA TYR A 205 -0.22 9.31 8.72
C TYR A 205 0.17 9.77 10.13
N PHE A 206 -0.10 8.94 11.14
CA PHE A 206 0.23 9.25 12.53
C PHE A 206 1.74 9.29 12.79
N LEU A 207 2.52 8.44 12.09
CA LEU A 207 3.98 8.47 12.17
C LEU A 207 4.52 9.84 11.75
N GLN A 208 4.05 10.34 10.61
CA GLN A 208 4.50 11.61 10.05
C GLN A 208 4.00 12.80 10.89
N LEU A 209 2.78 12.73 11.43
CA LEU A 209 2.28 13.75 12.36
C LEU A 209 3.18 13.84 13.61
N GLY A 210 3.49 12.71 14.24
CA GLY A 210 4.38 12.66 15.39
C GLY A 210 5.80 13.14 15.08
N LYS A 211 6.38 12.73 13.94
CA LYS A 211 7.69 13.22 13.47
C LYS A 211 7.72 14.73 13.31
N LYS A 212 6.71 15.29 12.63
CA LYS A 212 6.58 16.73 12.42
C LYS A 212 6.47 17.50 13.74
N LYS A 213 5.64 17.03 14.68
CA LYS A 213 5.53 17.65 16.02
C LYS A 213 6.86 17.67 16.78
N ILE A 214 7.66 16.60 16.68
CA ILE A 214 9.01 16.56 17.26
C ILE A 214 9.93 17.59 16.60
N MET A 215 9.93 17.66 15.27
CA MET A 215 10.80 18.56 14.50
C MET A 215 10.45 20.03 14.73
N ASP A 216 9.17 20.35 14.80
CA ASP A 216 8.65 21.71 15.00
C ASP A 216 8.78 22.17 16.47
N GLY A 217 9.33 21.33 17.36
CA GLY A 217 9.49 21.65 18.79
C GLY A 217 8.17 21.75 19.55
N GLN A 218 7.09 21.15 19.03
CA GLN A 218 5.77 21.14 19.66
C GLN A 218 5.75 20.21 20.91
N ASP A 219 4.59 20.14 21.58
CA ASP A 219 4.41 19.31 22.77
C ASP A 219 4.84 17.85 22.51
N ARG A 220 5.90 17.43 23.20
CA ARG A 220 6.45 16.07 23.11
C ARG A 220 5.43 15.02 23.54
N ALA A 221 4.53 15.34 24.47
CA ALA A 221 3.50 14.41 24.92
C ALA A 221 2.51 14.09 23.80
N GLU A 222 2.07 15.09 23.04
CA GLU A 222 1.24 14.88 21.86
C GLU A 222 1.98 14.13 20.76
N ALA A 223 3.24 14.49 20.51
CA ALA A 223 4.05 13.82 19.50
C ALA A 223 4.21 12.32 19.81
N TYR A 224 4.47 11.97 21.08
CA TYR A 224 4.55 10.58 21.52
C TYR A 224 3.20 9.87 21.48
N ARG A 225 2.09 10.58 21.72
CA ARG A 225 0.74 10.02 21.53
C ARG A 225 0.50 9.62 20.09
N ASP A 226 0.82 10.49 19.14
CA ASP A 226 0.66 10.20 17.71
C ASP A 226 1.57 9.04 17.26
N LEU A 227 2.81 8.99 17.74
CA LEU A 227 3.71 7.86 17.47
C LEU A 227 3.20 6.54 18.06
N ARG A 228 2.60 6.55 19.25
CA ARG A 228 1.94 5.35 19.81
C ARG A 228 0.69 4.95 19.02
N LEU A 229 -0.09 5.91 18.52
CA LEU A 229 -1.21 5.61 17.61
C LEU A 229 -0.70 4.96 16.31
N SER A 230 0.41 5.44 15.76
CA SER A 230 1.07 4.82 14.62
C SER A 230 1.47 3.37 14.90
N ALA A 231 2.17 3.14 16.02
CA ALA A 231 2.56 1.79 16.44
C ALA A 231 1.35 0.85 16.57
N ASN A 232 0.27 1.32 17.20
CA ASN A 232 -0.95 0.53 17.36
C ASN A 232 -1.59 0.19 16.01
N GLU A 233 -1.63 1.12 15.06
CA GLU A 233 -2.21 0.85 13.74
C GLU A 233 -1.35 -0.13 12.93
N TYR A 234 -0.02 -0.07 13.00
CA TYR A 234 0.84 -1.09 12.39
C TYR A 234 0.67 -2.46 13.06
N GLN A 235 0.58 -2.54 14.40
CA GLN A 235 0.30 -3.79 15.10
C GLN A 235 -1.05 -4.37 14.70
N ASN A 236 -2.08 -3.54 14.59
CA ASN A 236 -3.39 -3.98 14.13
C ASN A 236 -3.36 -4.42 12.66
N ALA A 237 -2.58 -3.74 11.80
CA ALA A 237 -2.40 -4.12 10.40
C ALA A 237 -1.77 -5.52 10.26
N ARG A 238 -0.81 -5.87 11.13
CA ARG A 238 -0.13 -7.17 11.14
C ARG A 238 -1.11 -8.35 11.08
N GLY A 239 -2.21 -8.29 11.84
CA GLY A 239 -3.22 -9.35 11.92
C GLY A 239 -3.99 -9.63 10.63
N PHE A 240 -3.80 -8.82 9.58
CA PHE A 240 -4.42 -9.01 8.26
C PHE A 240 -3.51 -9.76 7.27
N PHE A 241 -2.27 -10.03 7.65
CA PHE A 241 -1.30 -10.73 6.82
C PHE A 241 -0.94 -12.09 7.44
N PRO A 242 -0.72 -13.13 6.64
CA PRO A 242 -0.14 -14.39 7.12
C PRO A 242 1.22 -14.15 7.81
N PRO A 243 1.58 -14.90 8.87
CA PRO A 243 2.85 -14.73 9.57
C PRO A 243 4.11 -14.93 8.70
N ASP A 244 3.98 -15.65 7.59
CA ASP A 244 5.02 -15.91 6.59
C ASP A 244 4.95 -14.94 5.39
N ASP A 245 4.04 -13.96 5.39
CA ASP A 245 4.05 -12.87 4.41
C ASP A 245 4.97 -11.73 4.89
N GLU A 246 5.77 -11.15 3.98
CA GLU A 246 6.66 -10.05 4.33
C GLU A 246 5.93 -8.81 4.89
N TYR A 247 4.67 -8.54 4.50
CA TYR A 247 3.91 -7.42 5.06
C TYR A 247 3.68 -7.56 6.56
N TYR A 248 3.62 -8.79 7.08
CA TYR A 248 3.57 -9.05 8.52
C TYR A 248 4.85 -8.53 9.19
N SER A 249 6.01 -8.86 8.62
CA SER A 249 7.32 -8.40 9.13
C SER A 249 7.50 -6.89 8.96
N ILE A 250 7.05 -6.31 7.83
CA ILE A 250 7.06 -4.85 7.59
C ILE A 250 6.25 -4.13 8.66
N CYS A 251 5.07 -4.64 9.02
CA CYS A 251 4.26 -4.06 10.09
C CYS A 251 4.99 -4.06 11.43
N ILE A 252 5.70 -5.14 11.78
CA ILE A 252 6.49 -5.19 13.03
C ILE A 252 7.65 -4.19 13.00
N VAL A 253 8.40 -4.13 11.89
CA VAL A 253 9.51 -3.18 11.73
C VAL A 253 9.04 -1.74 11.89
N ASN A 254 7.92 -1.38 11.29
CA ASN A 254 7.39 -0.01 11.36
C ASN A 254 6.75 0.29 12.73
N THR A 255 6.17 -0.73 13.40
CA THR A 255 5.77 -0.62 14.80
C THR A 255 6.95 -0.24 15.68
N LEU A 256 8.08 -0.95 15.55
CA LEU A 256 9.29 -0.69 16.31
C LEU A 256 9.84 0.71 16.05
N GLU A 257 9.87 1.16 14.79
CA GLU A 257 10.28 2.53 14.46
C GLU A 257 9.47 3.58 15.22
N ALA A 258 8.14 3.46 15.19
CA ALA A 258 7.24 4.38 15.90
C ALA A 258 7.45 4.32 17.43
N LEU A 259 7.60 3.11 18.01
CA LEU A 259 7.83 2.94 19.44
C LEU A 259 9.18 3.48 19.92
N PHE A 260 10.25 3.33 19.13
CA PHE A 260 11.56 3.91 19.42
C PHE A 260 11.48 5.44 19.42
N MET A 261 10.80 6.04 18.44
CA MET A 261 10.58 7.49 18.41
C MET A 261 9.73 7.96 19.59
N ALA A 262 8.76 7.16 20.02
CA ALA A 262 7.93 7.40 21.20
C ALA A 262 8.66 7.15 22.54
N LYS A 263 9.96 6.85 22.53
CA LYS A 263 10.79 6.57 23.71
C LYS A 263 10.20 5.44 24.58
N THR A 264 9.73 4.39 23.93
CA THR A 264 9.17 3.21 24.60
C THR A 264 10.26 2.41 25.31
N PRO A 265 10.02 1.86 26.52
CA PRO A 265 11.00 1.06 27.24
C PRO A 265 11.49 -0.17 26.48
N LEU A 266 12.73 -0.58 26.76
CA LEU A 266 13.38 -1.75 26.17
C LEU A 266 12.58 -3.03 26.39
N ARG A 267 11.92 -3.21 27.54
CA ARG A 267 11.06 -4.37 27.81
C ARG A 267 10.03 -4.60 26.71
N GLU A 268 9.34 -3.55 26.30
CA GLU A 268 8.27 -3.63 25.30
C GLU A 268 8.85 -3.84 23.90
N THR A 269 9.88 -3.05 23.52
CA THR A 269 10.46 -3.14 22.19
C THR A 269 11.22 -4.46 21.97
N SER A 270 11.88 -5.01 22.99
CA SER A 270 12.56 -6.31 22.92
C SER A 270 11.58 -7.47 22.72
N ALA A 271 10.42 -7.45 23.39
CA ALA A 271 9.39 -8.46 23.16
C ALA A 271 8.95 -8.47 21.68
N ILE A 272 8.76 -7.29 21.10
CA ILE A 272 8.35 -7.14 19.68
C ILE A 272 9.48 -7.56 18.71
N ILE A 273 10.76 -7.33 19.04
CA ILE A 273 11.88 -7.84 18.22
C ILE A 273 11.92 -9.38 18.23
N THR A 274 11.53 -10.01 19.34
CA THR A 274 11.42 -11.48 19.42
C THR A 274 10.36 -12.01 18.45
N ASP A 275 9.20 -11.35 18.37
CA ASP A 275 8.18 -11.65 17.35
C ASP A 275 8.73 -11.47 15.91
N LEU A 276 9.51 -10.41 15.67
CA LEU A 276 10.14 -10.16 14.38
C LEU A 276 11.09 -11.28 13.97
N ARG A 277 11.87 -11.85 14.91
CA ARG A 277 12.76 -12.97 14.61
C ARG A 277 11.97 -14.16 14.07
N ALA A 278 10.89 -14.54 14.76
CA ALA A 278 10.05 -15.67 14.35
C ALA A 278 9.40 -15.42 12.97
N SER A 279 8.80 -14.25 12.76
CA SER A 279 8.12 -13.95 11.48
C SER A 279 9.12 -13.80 10.33
N TRP A 280 10.28 -13.19 10.57
CA TRP A 280 11.29 -13.00 9.54
C TRP A 280 11.89 -14.33 9.07
N THR A 281 12.12 -15.27 9.99
CA THR A 281 12.56 -16.63 9.63
C THR A 281 11.52 -17.34 8.76
N ALA A 282 10.22 -17.23 9.10
CA ALA A 282 9.15 -17.80 8.29
C ALA A 282 9.06 -17.13 6.91
N ALA A 283 9.01 -15.80 6.87
CA ALA A 283 8.85 -15.02 5.64
C ALA A 283 10.06 -15.17 4.69
N SER A 284 11.28 -15.28 5.21
CA SER A 284 12.50 -15.40 4.39
C SER A 284 12.52 -16.65 3.51
N ARG A 285 11.73 -17.68 3.83
CA ARG A 285 11.61 -18.90 3.00
C ARG A 285 10.97 -18.62 1.64
N ILE A 286 10.18 -17.55 1.54
CA ILE A 286 9.41 -17.18 0.34
C ILE A 286 9.89 -15.82 -0.18
N TRP A 287 10.16 -14.87 0.72
CA TRP A 287 10.33 -13.44 0.40
C TRP A 287 11.77 -12.94 0.54
N ALA A 288 12.77 -13.82 0.63
CA ALA A 288 14.18 -13.41 0.79
C ALA A 288 14.70 -12.46 -0.32
N TYR A 289 14.10 -12.51 -1.51
CA TYR A 289 14.47 -11.70 -2.67
C TYR A 289 13.40 -10.68 -3.07
N SER A 290 12.43 -10.41 -2.20
CA SER A 290 11.44 -9.38 -2.46
C SER A 290 12.06 -7.99 -2.56
N SER A 291 11.32 -7.03 -3.14
CA SER A 291 11.76 -5.63 -3.19
C SER A 291 11.99 -5.04 -1.79
N PHE A 292 11.25 -5.49 -0.77
CA PHE A 292 11.52 -5.07 0.62
C PHE A 292 12.84 -5.65 1.13
N ALA A 293 13.04 -6.96 1.00
CA ALA A 293 14.23 -7.62 1.52
C ALA A 293 15.51 -7.08 0.86
N THR A 294 15.52 -6.98 -0.47
CA THR A 294 16.65 -6.50 -1.28
C THR A 294 16.82 -4.98 -1.23
N GLY A 295 15.73 -4.23 -1.06
CA GLY A 295 15.73 -2.77 -0.90
C GLY A 295 16.19 -2.28 0.48
N GLY A 296 16.95 -3.07 1.23
CA GLY A 296 17.49 -2.72 2.56
C GLY A 296 16.65 -3.17 3.75
N GLY A 297 15.49 -3.79 3.53
CA GLY A 297 14.66 -4.35 4.60
C GLY A 297 15.39 -5.43 5.40
N LYS A 298 16.15 -6.31 4.74
CA LYS A 298 16.98 -7.33 5.41
C LYS A 298 17.99 -6.69 6.37
N ALA A 299 18.74 -5.69 5.90
CA ALA A 299 19.70 -4.97 6.72
C ALA A 299 19.04 -4.18 7.86
N LYS A 300 17.80 -3.68 7.68
CA LYS A 300 17.02 -3.05 8.77
C LYS A 300 16.65 -4.08 9.84
N VAL A 301 16.19 -5.27 9.45
CA VAL A 301 15.84 -6.36 10.38
C VAL A 301 17.07 -6.87 11.14
N GLU A 302 18.18 -7.12 10.44
CA GLU A 302 19.43 -7.59 11.07
C GLU A 302 19.97 -6.59 12.10
N ARG A 303 19.87 -5.28 11.83
CA ARG A 303 20.22 -4.24 12.81
C ARG A 303 19.36 -4.27 14.06
N LEU A 304 18.07 -4.58 13.93
CA LEU A 304 17.16 -4.70 15.08
C LEU A 304 17.53 -5.92 15.95
N PHE A 305 17.94 -7.01 15.32
CA PHE A 305 18.42 -8.20 16.02
C PHE A 305 19.71 -7.92 16.80
N GLN A 306 20.71 -7.34 16.13
CA GLN A 306 21.96 -6.93 16.79
C GLN A 306 21.72 -5.95 17.94
N PHE A 307 20.82 -4.99 17.75
CA PHE A 307 20.43 -4.06 18.81
C PHE A 307 19.85 -4.79 20.03
N GLN A 308 18.91 -5.73 19.82
CA GLN A 308 18.33 -6.50 20.92
C GLN A 308 19.38 -7.32 21.67
N ASP A 309 20.26 -8.00 20.94
CA ASP A 309 21.31 -8.85 21.53
C ASP A 309 22.26 -8.02 22.39
N ASN A 310 22.71 -6.87 21.88
CA ASN A 310 23.57 -5.94 22.61
C ASN A 310 22.87 -5.35 23.84
N ALA A 311 21.60 -4.96 23.70
CA ALA A 311 20.83 -4.37 24.80
C ALA A 311 20.58 -5.38 25.93
N LEU A 312 20.20 -6.62 25.60
CA LEU A 312 19.99 -7.67 26.58
C LEU A 312 21.29 -8.10 27.28
N LYS A 313 22.41 -8.10 26.54
CA LYS A 313 23.74 -8.29 27.13
C LYS A 313 24.07 -7.19 28.13
N ALA A 314 23.85 -5.92 27.79
CA ALA A 314 24.09 -4.80 28.71
C ALA A 314 23.22 -4.90 29.99
N VAL A 315 21.97 -5.36 29.87
CA VAL A 315 21.11 -5.63 31.04
C VAL A 315 21.68 -6.76 31.90
N ALA A 316 22.14 -7.86 31.30
CA ALA A 316 22.76 -8.97 32.02
C ALA A 316 24.04 -8.53 32.76
N ASP A 317 24.84 -7.68 32.12
CA ASP A 317 26.07 -7.11 32.66
C ASP A 317 25.81 -5.97 33.67
N LYS A 318 24.54 -5.68 34.01
CA LYS A 318 24.10 -4.57 34.88
C LYS A 318 24.54 -3.17 34.39
N ALA A 319 24.89 -3.06 33.10
CA ALA A 319 25.25 -1.80 32.44
C ALA A 319 24.03 -1.05 31.87
N GLY A 320 22.82 -1.61 32.00
CA GLY A 320 21.54 -1.00 31.64
C GLY A 320 20.35 -1.72 32.30
N ALA A 321 19.14 -1.24 32.04
CA ALA A 321 17.90 -1.78 32.59
C ALA A 321 16.81 -1.96 31.53
N LEU A 322 15.89 -2.91 31.75
CA LEU A 322 14.73 -3.12 30.87
C LEU A 322 13.77 -1.92 30.80
N GLY A 323 13.87 -0.99 31.76
CA GLY A 323 13.12 0.27 31.75
C GLY A 323 13.72 1.35 30.84
N ASP A 324 14.95 1.14 30.34
CA ASP A 324 15.67 2.15 29.57
C ASP A 324 15.01 2.41 28.22
N ARG A 325 15.08 3.67 27.77
CA ARG A 325 14.44 4.17 26.54
C ARG A 325 15.47 4.33 25.43
N ILE A 326 16.12 3.23 25.09
CA ILE A 326 17.21 3.16 24.10
C ILE A 326 16.70 2.90 22.68
N VAL A 327 17.47 3.31 21.67
CA VAL A 327 17.12 3.16 20.25
C VAL A 327 18.29 2.57 19.45
N PRO A 328 18.05 1.82 18.36
CA PRO A 328 19.11 1.29 17.51
C PRO A 328 20.04 2.40 16.99
N GLY A 329 21.35 2.19 17.09
CA GLY A 329 22.37 3.15 16.67
C GLY A 329 22.87 4.12 17.75
N ARG A 330 22.29 4.11 18.96
CA ARG A 330 22.78 4.87 20.13
C ARG A 330 23.26 3.97 21.28
N LEU A 331 24.17 3.04 20.99
CA LEU A 331 24.97 2.39 22.03
C LEU A 331 26.21 3.26 22.27
N GLY A 332 26.05 4.34 23.03
CA GLY A 332 27.14 5.29 23.32
C GLY A 332 26.71 6.55 24.06
N ASP A 333 25.51 7.05 23.79
CA ASP A 333 24.98 8.23 24.51
C ASP A 333 24.19 7.78 25.73
N ARG A 334 24.86 7.72 26.89
CA ARG A 334 24.19 7.87 28.18
C ARG A 334 23.36 9.15 28.13
N ILE A 335 22.04 9.03 28.08
CA ILE A 335 21.14 10.15 28.37
C ILE A 335 21.19 10.31 29.89
N LEU A 336 21.88 11.36 30.34
CA LEU A 336 21.68 11.96 31.66
C LEU A 336 20.23 12.43 31.81
#